data_AF-A0AA47JDL4-F1
#
_entry.id   AF-A0AA47JDL4-F1
#
_cell.length_a   1.000
_cell.length_b   1.000
_cell.length_c   1.000
_cell.angle_alpha   90.00
_cell.angle_beta   90.00
_cell.angle_gamma   90.00
#
_symmetry.space_group_name_H-M   'P 1'
#
loop_
_entity.id
_entity.type
_entity.pdbx_description
1 polymer ?
#
loop_
_entity_poly.entity_id
_entity_poly.type
_entity_poly.pdbx_seq_one_letter_code
_entity_poly.pdbx_strand_id
1 'polypeptide(L)' 'MLTPLTGASLYKWGSGTAEDYFCPKCGILAFRKTSKLTEAEKAAGKVEFTGWAVNARCLNDLNLSEISVVKIDGASL' A
#
# COMPACT_ATOMS: atom_id res chain seq x y z
N MET A 1 2.05 10.04 11.64
CA MET A 1 2.79 8.81 12.06
C MET A 1 4.06 9.24 12.78
N LEU A 2 4.36 8.69 13.96
CA LEU A 2 5.54 9.08 14.76
C LEU A 2 6.75 8.15 14.55
N THR A 3 6.53 6.93 14.05
CA THR A 3 7.59 5.98 13.74
C THR A 3 8.17 6.30 12.35
N PRO A 4 9.48 6.55 12.21
CA PRO A 4 10.10 6.73 10.90
C PRO A 4 10.03 5.41 10.09
N LEU A 5 10.12 5.50 8.77
CA LEU A 5 10.06 4.31 7.90
C LEU A 5 11.14 3.26 8.25
N THR A 6 12.33 3.71 8.65
CA THR A 6 13.44 2.85 9.11
C THR A 6 13.14 2.09 10.40
N GLY A 7 12.16 2.54 11.18
CA GLY A 7 11.66 1.87 12.38
C GLY A 7 10.35 1.11 12.18
N ALA A 8 9.85 1.04 10.95
CA ALA A 8 8.66 0.26 10.62
C ALA A 8 9.00 -1.23 10.46
N SER A 9 8.06 -2.09 10.81
CA SER A 9 8.14 -3.51 10.51
C SER A 9 7.74 -3.76 9.06
N LEU A 10 8.57 -4.52 8.35
CA LEU A 10 8.35 -4.90 6.96
C LEU A 10 7.71 -6.29 6.90
N TYR A 11 6.52 -6.36 6.31
CA TYR A 11 5.84 -7.61 5.97
C TYR A 11 5.88 -7.82 4.45
N LYS A 12 6.26 -9.04 4.05
CA LYS A 12 6.20 -9.51 2.66
C LYS A 12 5.54 -10.88 2.63
N TRP A 13 4.69 -11.12 1.64
CA TRP A 13 3.94 -12.35 1.48
C TRP A 13 3.75 -12.68 0.00
N GLY A 14 3.30 -13.90 -0.32
CA GLY A 14 3.02 -14.34 -1.68
C GLY A 14 4.27 -14.32 -2.55
N SER A 15 4.28 -13.49 -3.60
CA SER A 15 5.46 -13.32 -4.47
C SER A 15 6.68 -12.69 -3.76
N GLY A 16 6.49 -12.15 -2.54
CA GLY A 16 7.55 -11.49 -1.78
C GLY A 16 7.98 -10.13 -2.37
N THR A 17 7.25 -9.61 -3.36
CA THR A 17 7.58 -8.35 -4.05
C THR A 17 6.82 -7.15 -3.50
N ALA A 18 5.64 -7.36 -2.91
CA ALA A 18 4.94 -6.33 -2.16
C ALA A 18 5.65 -6.07 -0.82
N GLU A 19 5.65 -4.81 -0.40
CA GLU A 19 6.31 -4.37 0.84
C GLU A 19 5.31 -3.59 1.68
N ASP A 20 4.89 -4.19 2.80
CA ASP A 20 3.95 -3.59 3.75
C ASP A 20 4.69 -3.09 4.99
N TYR A 21 4.60 -1.78 5.25
CA TYR A 21 5.30 -1.13 6.36
C TYR A 21 4.31 -0.69 7.44
N PHE A 22 4.33 -1.40 8.56
CA PHE A 22 3.45 -1.13 9.68
C PHE A 22 4.23 -0.71 10.94
N CYS A 23 3.57 0.06 11.79
CA CYS A 23 4.14 0.47 13.07
C CYS A 23 4.20 -0.75 14.02
N PRO A 24 5.37 -1.14 14.55
CA PRO A 24 5.47 -2.26 15.49
C PRO A 24 4.78 -1.99 16.83
N LYS A 25 4.52 -0.72 17.17
CA LYS A 25 3.90 -0.33 18.44
C LYS A 25 2.37 -0.38 18.42
N CYS A 26 1.75 0.07 17.33
CA CYS A 26 0.28 0.17 17.22
C CYS A 26 -0.32 -0.68 16.10
N GLY A 27 0.48 -1.35 15.29
CA GLY A 27 0.02 -2.24 14.22
C GLY A 27 -0.51 -1.54 12.96
N ILE A 28 -0.55 -0.21 12.91
CA ILE A 28 -1.09 0.52 11.75
C ILE A 28 -0.15 0.36 10.54
N LEU A 29 -0.69 -0.15 9.43
CA LEU A 29 -0.07 -0.14 8.11
C LEU A 29 -0.14 1.27 7.53
N ALA A 30 1.00 1.95 7.45
CA ALA A 30 1.08 3.33 7.00
C ALA A 30 1.43 3.44 5.52
N PHE A 31 2.35 2.59 5.06
CA PHE A 31 2.88 2.61 3.70
C PHE A 31 2.89 1.22 3.09
N ARG A 32 2.63 1.15 1.79
CA ARG A 32 2.75 -0.06 0.98
C ARG A 32 3.41 0.25 -0.34
N LYS A 33 4.33 -0.62 -0.78
CA LYS A 33 4.64 -0.80 -2.20
C LYS A 33 3.86 -1.99 -2.73
N THR A 34 3.18 -1.78 -3.85
CA THR A 34 2.40 -2.85 -4.50
C THR A 34 3.33 -3.94 -5.03
N SER A 35 2.79 -5.14 -5.23
CA SER A 35 3.52 -6.23 -5.86
C SER A 35 3.98 -5.84 -7.27
N LYS A 36 5.12 -6.40 -7.68
CA LYS A 36 5.54 -6.35 -9.08
C LYS A 36 4.52 -7.08 -9.95
N LEU A 37 4.36 -6.61 -11.18
CA LEU A 37 3.55 -7.31 -12.18
C LEU A 37 4.13 -8.68 -12.49
N THR A 38 3.25 -9.67 -12.64
CA THR A 38 3.58 -10.98 -13.20
C THR A 38 3.89 -10.88 -14.69
N GLU A 39 4.55 -11.89 -15.26
CA GLU A 39 4.84 -11.92 -16.70
C GLU A 39 3.55 -11.92 -17.55
N ALA A 40 2.50 -12.61 -17.09
CA ALA A 40 1.19 -12.61 -17.76
C ALA A 40 0.56 -11.21 -17.78
N GLU A 41 0.67 -10.46 -16.69
CA GLU A 41 0.17 -9.09 -16.61
C GLU A 41 0.95 -8.11 -17.47
N LYS A 42 2.27 -8.28 -17.54
CA LYS A 42 3.12 -7.51 -18.47
C LYS A 42 2.73 -7.82 -19.92
N ALA A 43 2.52 -9.09 -20.26
CA ALA A 43 2.06 -9.50 -21.59
C ALA A 43 0.66 -8.96 -21.93
N ALA A 44 -0.20 -8.81 -20.92
CA ALA A 44 -1.51 -8.16 -21.05
C ALA A 44 -1.43 -6.60 -21.11
N GLY A 45 -0.23 -6.02 -21.11
CA GLY A 45 -0.02 -4.58 -21.23
C GLY A 45 -0.28 -3.79 -19.96
N LYS A 46 -0.34 -4.43 -18.78
CA LYS A 46 -0.43 -3.69 -17.52
C LYS A 46 0.85 -2.87 -17.28
N VAL A 47 0.68 -1.69 -16.68
CA VAL A 47 1.78 -0.79 -16.33
C VAL A 47 2.10 -0.93 -14.84
N GLU A 48 3.38 -1.01 -14.51
CA GLU A 48 3.82 -1.12 -13.12
C GLU A 48 3.54 0.18 -12.36
N PHE A 49 2.96 0.05 -11.17
CA PHE A 49 2.83 1.17 -10.25
C PHE A 49 4.14 1.35 -9.47
N THR A 50 4.84 2.46 -9.70
CA THR A 50 6.12 2.77 -9.07
C THR A 50 5.99 3.67 -7.84
N GLY A 51 4.77 4.08 -7.50
CA GLY A 51 4.47 4.94 -6.36
C GLY A 51 4.32 4.17 -5.04
N TRP A 52 3.90 4.92 -4.02
CA TRP A 52 3.55 4.38 -2.70
C TRP A 52 2.06 4.48 -2.48
N ALA A 53 1.46 3.41 -1.94
CA ALA A 53 0.14 3.49 -1.34
C ALA A 53 0.29 3.96 0.11
N VAL A 54 -0.46 5.01 0.48
CA VAL A 54 -0.39 5.64 1.81
C VAL A 54 -1.75 5.51 2.48
N ASN A 55 -1.76 5.15 3.76
CA ASN A 55 -2.98 5.16 4.56
C ASN A 55 -3.40 6.60 4.84
N ALA A 56 -4.42 7.08 4.14
CA ALA A 56 -4.92 8.45 4.22
C ALA A 56 -5.32 8.87 5.65
N ARG A 57 -5.71 7.93 6.53
CA ARG A 57 -6.01 8.19 7.96
C ARG A 57 -4.78 8.59 8.78
N CYS A 58 -3.57 8.43 8.24
CA CYS A 58 -2.33 8.83 8.90
C CYS A 58 -1.86 10.25 8.51
N LEU A 59 -2.61 10.95 7.65
CA LEU A 59 -2.34 12.31 7.21
C LEU A 59 -3.19 13.27 8.05
N ASN A 60 -2.54 14.17 8.78
CA ASN A 60 -3.21 15.02 9.78
C ASN A 60 -4.19 16.03 9.14
N ASP A 61 -3.82 16.60 8.00
CA ASP A 61 -4.54 17.72 7.38
C ASP A 61 -5.40 17.29 6.19
N LEU A 62 -5.71 15.98 6.10
CA LEU A 62 -6.50 15.43 5.02
C LEU A 62 -7.93 15.16 5.48
N ASN A 63 -8.89 15.94 5.00
CA ASN A 63 -10.31 15.68 5.27
C ASN A 63 -10.84 14.57 4.34
N LEU A 64 -10.98 13.36 4.89
CA LEU A 64 -11.44 12.20 4.12
C LEU A 64 -12.86 12.32 3.58
N SER A 65 -13.72 13.15 4.18
CA SER A 65 -15.10 13.32 3.70
C SER A 65 -15.19 14.15 2.41
N GLU A 66 -14.14 14.90 2.07
CA GLU A 66 -14.06 15.73 0.87
C GLU A 66 -13.43 14.99 -0.32
N ILE A 67 -12.97 13.75 -0.12
CA ILE A 67 -12.26 12.97 -1.13
C ILE A 67 -13.20 11.97 -1.77
N SER A 68 -13.20 11.91 -3.10
CA SER A 68 -13.89 10.87 -3.84
C SER A 68 -13.27 9.49 -3.56
N VAL A 69 -14.05 8.58 -2.98
CA VAL A 69 -13.62 7.22 -2.71
C VAL A 69 -14.13 6.27 -3.80
N VAL A 70 -13.22 5.67 -4.55
CA VAL A 70 -13.54 4.54 -5.43
C VAL A 70 -13.44 3.26 -4.63
N LYS A 71 -14.55 2.54 -4.51
CA LYS A 71 -14.57 1.23 -3.85
C LYS A 71 -14.03 0.18 -4.79
N ILE A 72 -13.02 -0.55 -4.34
CA ILE A 72 -12.44 -1.68 -5.05
C ILE A 72 -12.91 -2.96 -4.37
N ASP A 73 -13.51 -3.86 -5.13
CA ASP A 73 -13.85 -5.19 -4.65
C ASP A 73 -12.61 -6.09 -4.70
N GLY A 74 -11.93 -6.19 -3.57
CA GLY A 74 -10.71 -7.01 -3.47
C GLY A 74 -10.96 -8.52 -3.57
N ALA A 75 -12.19 -8.99 -3.39
CA ALA A 75 -12.50 -10.42 -3.49
C ALA A 75 -12.69 -10.90 -4.93
N SER A 76 -13.08 -9.99 -5.83
CA SER A 76 -13.34 -10.28 -7.24
C SER A 76 -12.17 -9.91 -8.16
N LEU A 77 -11.04 -9.49 -7.61
CA LEU A 77 -9.80 -9.16 -8.32
C LEU A 77 -8.87 -10.36 -8.48
#